data_AF-A0A9D1KHQ4-F1
#
_entry.id   AF-A0A9D1KHQ4-F1
#
_cell.length_a   1.000
_cell.length_b   1.000
_cell.length_c   1.000
_cell.angle_alpha   90.00
_cell.angle_beta   90.00
_cell.angle_gamma   90.00
#
_symmetry.space_group_name_H-M   'P 1'
#
loop_
_entity.id
_entity.type
_entity.pdbx_description
1 polymer ?
#
loop_
_entity_poly.entity_id
_entity_poly.type
_entity_poly.pdbx_seq_one_letter_code
_entity_poly.pdbx_strand_id
1 'polypeptide(L)'
;MSAVPLPEGAAEILWRDTDINRVLTVIAVLIGIAGIRELFRLMPALAFTFSRTRATVSLEYNTSMVRTRNSAALACILPFCLVADRFGLLRPEIWSTVPAEWSVAATAGVMLAYLLLRSMCAAAIRLPRMDSLSEAAVHRAPWNYFILLTILMLATAGILPAAGADDRLTRLVLYVEAALLYLLSLVRTGQILAGSFSGLSTILYLCGLELLPTAALAACAIFL
;
A
#
# COMPACT_ATOMS: atom_id res chain seq x y z
N MET A 1 4.33 -58.87 -5.53
CA MET A 1 3.54 -57.93 -4.72
C MET A 1 3.63 -56.58 -5.38
N SER A 2 2.48 -55.95 -5.60
CA SER A 2 2.23 -54.77 -6.42
C SER A 2 3.13 -53.58 -6.05
N ALA A 3 3.80 -53.00 -7.05
CA ALA A 3 4.33 -51.65 -6.99
C ALA A 3 3.13 -50.71 -6.96
N VAL A 4 2.79 -50.22 -5.76
CA VAL A 4 1.85 -49.12 -5.60
C VAL A 4 2.53 -47.89 -6.22
N PRO A 5 1.96 -47.25 -7.25
CA PRO A 5 2.48 -45.97 -7.72
C PRO A 5 2.32 -44.99 -6.55
N LEU A 6 3.42 -44.36 -6.15
CA LEU A 6 3.37 -43.19 -5.26
C LEU A 6 2.38 -42.21 -5.88
N PRO A 7 1.40 -41.69 -5.13
CA PRO A 7 0.50 -40.68 -5.66
C PRO A 7 1.37 -39.54 -6.19
N GLU A 8 1.27 -39.27 -7.49
CA GLU A 8 1.89 -38.11 -8.11
C GLU A 8 1.51 -36.91 -7.24
N GLY A 9 2.50 -36.35 -6.54
CA GLY A 9 2.29 -35.22 -5.66
C GLY A 9 1.56 -34.16 -6.47
N ALA A 10 0.35 -33.80 -6.05
CA ALA A 10 -0.44 -32.79 -6.71
C ALA A 10 0.48 -31.59 -6.97
N ALA A 11 0.68 -31.26 -8.25
CA ALA A 11 1.57 -30.16 -8.63
C ALA A 11 1.15 -28.92 -7.83
N GLU A 12 2.09 -28.31 -7.10
CA GLU A 12 1.81 -27.08 -6.37
C GLU A 12 1.28 -26.06 -7.38
N ILE A 13 0.00 -25.70 -7.25
CA ILE A 13 -0.63 -24.70 -8.10
C ILE A 13 0.14 -23.39 -7.85
N LEU A 14 0.97 -22.98 -8.81
CA LEU A 14 1.71 -21.73 -8.67
C LEU A 14 0.70 -20.59 -8.74
N TRP A 15 0.99 -19.49 -8.04
CA TRP A 15 0.14 -18.28 -8.08
C TRP A 15 -0.18 -17.81 -9.51
N ARG A 16 0.74 -18.06 -10.45
CA ARG A 16 0.64 -17.73 -11.87
C ARG A 16 -0.27 -18.68 -12.66
N ASP A 17 -0.60 -19.84 -12.12
CA ASP A 17 -1.43 -20.85 -12.78
C ASP A 17 -2.91 -20.60 -12.59
N THR A 18 -3.27 -19.74 -11.63
CA THR A 18 -4.64 -19.30 -11.40
C THR A 18 -5.08 -18.30 -12.47
N ASP A 19 -6.10 -18.64 -13.26
CA ASP A 19 -6.59 -17.80 -14.36
C ASP A 19 -7.11 -16.44 -13.88
N ILE A 20 -7.73 -16.39 -12.69
CA ILE A 20 -8.19 -15.13 -12.08
C ILE A 20 -7.02 -14.15 -11.89
N ASN A 21 -5.89 -14.64 -11.36
CA ASN A 21 -4.71 -13.80 -11.12
C ASN A 21 -4.13 -13.26 -12.45
N ARG A 22 -4.18 -14.05 -13.52
CA ARG A 22 -3.78 -13.61 -14.86
C ARG A 22 -4.68 -12.50 -15.39
N VAL A 23 -6.01 -12.68 -15.31
CA VAL A 23 -6.98 -11.67 -15.73
C VAL A 23 -6.81 -10.38 -14.94
N LEU A 24 -6.69 -10.46 -13.61
CA LEU A 24 -6.46 -9.30 -12.75
C LEU A 24 -5.13 -8.60 -13.06
N THR A 25 -4.08 -9.34 -13.40
CA THR A 25 -2.80 -8.79 -13.84
C THR A 25 -2.95 -8.01 -15.15
N VAL A 26 -3.66 -8.56 -16.14
CA VAL A 26 -3.95 -7.85 -17.39
C VAL A 26 -4.74 -6.56 -17.12
N ILE A 27 -5.77 -6.62 -16.28
CA ILE A 27 -6.54 -5.44 -15.87
C ILE A 27 -5.63 -4.40 -15.20
N ALA A 28 -4.74 -4.81 -14.29
CA ALA A 28 -3.80 -3.92 -13.62
C ALA A 28 -2.85 -3.23 -14.62
N VAL A 29 -2.36 -3.98 -15.62
CA VAL A 29 -1.54 -3.42 -16.71
C VAL A 29 -2.32 -2.41 -17.53
N LEU A 30 -3.57 -2.71 -17.92
CA LEU A 30 -4.42 -1.78 -18.67
C LEU A 30 -4.71 -0.50 -17.89
N ILE A 31 -4.99 -0.60 -16.59
CA ILE A 31 -5.16 0.54 -15.69
C ILE A 31 -3.86 1.37 -15.64
N GLY A 32 -2.71 0.71 -15.51
CA GLY A 32 -1.41 1.36 -15.52
C GLY A 32 -1.13 2.13 -16.80
N ILE A 33 -1.42 1.54 -17.96
CA ILE A 33 -1.27 2.18 -19.27
C ILE A 33 -2.22 3.38 -19.39
N ALA A 34 -3.50 3.22 -19.02
CA ALA A 34 -4.48 4.29 -19.07
C ALA A 34 -4.10 5.48 -18.16
N GLY A 35 -3.50 5.20 -16.99
CA GLY A 35 -3.10 6.20 -16.01
C GLY A 35 -1.69 6.78 -16.20
N ILE A 36 -0.89 6.26 -17.14
CA ILE A 36 0.55 6.53 -17.19
C ILE A 36 0.88 8.02 -17.37
N ARG A 37 0.12 8.72 -18.22
CA ARG A 37 0.32 10.15 -18.49
C ARG A 37 0.09 10.98 -17.23
N GLU A 38 -0.97 10.69 -16.51
CA GLU A 38 -1.31 11.38 -15.26
C GLU A 38 -0.31 11.05 -14.15
N LEU A 39 0.20 9.82 -14.12
CA LEU A 39 1.26 9.41 -13.20
C LEU A 39 2.54 10.22 -13.45
N PHE A 40 3.00 10.33 -14.70
CA PHE A 40 4.16 11.14 -15.06
C PHE A 40 3.99 12.62 -14.71
N ARG A 41 2.78 13.16 -14.90
CA ARG A 41 2.45 14.53 -14.48
C ARG A 41 2.52 14.72 -12.97
N LEU A 42 2.13 13.70 -12.20
CA LEU A 42 2.11 13.71 -10.74
C LEU A 42 3.49 13.50 -10.11
N MET A 43 4.39 12.77 -10.78
CA MET A 43 5.72 12.38 -10.26
C MET A 43 6.57 13.54 -9.71
N PRO A 44 6.72 14.68 -10.41
CA PRO A 44 7.52 15.80 -9.88
C PRO A 44 6.96 16.29 -8.55
N ALA A 45 5.63 16.42 -8.44
CA ALA A 45 4.98 16.89 -7.23
C ALA A 45 5.18 15.90 -6.07
N LEU A 46 5.07 14.59 -6.31
CA LEU A 46 5.34 13.55 -5.32
C LEU A 46 6.80 13.56 -4.87
N ALA A 47 7.74 13.73 -5.80
CA ALA A 47 9.16 13.83 -5.47
C ALA A 47 9.46 15.05 -4.57
N PHE A 48 8.76 16.17 -4.76
CA PHE A 48 8.88 17.31 -3.85
C PHE A 48 8.30 17.01 -2.46
N THR A 49 7.19 16.25 -2.36
CA THR A 49 6.65 15.84 -1.06
C THR A 49 7.60 14.96 -0.25
N PHE A 50 8.44 14.17 -0.95
CA PHE A 50 9.48 13.34 -0.32
C PHE A 50 10.52 14.17 0.41
N SER A 51 10.90 15.34 -0.14
CA SER A 51 11.98 16.18 0.40
C SER A 51 11.49 17.24 1.39
N ARG A 52 10.29 17.79 1.18
CA ARG A 52 9.79 18.95 1.94
C ARG A 52 8.36 18.75 2.44
N THR A 53 8.16 18.91 3.75
CA THR A 53 6.85 18.87 4.40
C THR A 53 5.88 19.90 3.82
N ARG A 54 6.34 21.14 3.59
CA ARG A 54 5.54 22.20 2.97
C ARG A 54 5.05 21.83 1.57
N ALA A 55 5.76 20.97 0.83
CA ALA A 55 5.33 20.52 -0.49
C ALA A 55 4.06 19.66 -0.42
N THR A 56 3.88 18.93 0.68
CA THR A 56 2.68 18.12 0.93
C THR A 56 1.46 19.02 1.14
N VAL A 57 1.62 20.11 1.91
CA VAL A 57 0.56 21.11 2.09
C VAL A 57 0.32 21.90 0.80
N SER A 58 1.37 22.28 0.07
CA SER A 58 1.22 23.02 -1.20
C SER A 58 0.46 22.23 -2.27
N LEU A 59 0.55 20.90 -2.24
CA LEU A 59 -0.19 20.04 -3.16
C LEU A 59 -1.70 20.20 -3.00
N GLU A 60 -2.19 20.46 -1.79
CA GLU A 60 -3.62 20.60 -1.50
C GLU A 60 -4.22 21.91 -2.05
N TYR A 61 -3.40 22.92 -2.41
CA TYR A 61 -3.89 24.14 -3.06
C TYR A 61 -4.35 23.89 -4.51
N ASN A 62 -3.80 22.87 -5.17
CA ASN A 62 -4.12 22.57 -6.55
C ASN A 62 -5.14 21.43 -6.64
N THR A 63 -6.42 21.79 -6.76
CA THR A 63 -7.54 20.83 -6.82
C THR A 63 -7.43 19.85 -7.99
N SER A 64 -6.86 20.27 -9.12
CA SER A 64 -6.60 19.38 -10.26
C SER A 64 -5.57 18.31 -9.90
N MET A 65 -4.46 18.70 -9.26
CA MET A 65 -3.43 17.76 -8.82
C MET A 65 -3.91 16.83 -7.71
N VAL A 66 -4.72 17.33 -6.78
CA VAL A 66 -5.38 16.51 -5.74
C VAL A 66 -6.27 15.45 -6.37
N ARG A 67 -7.08 15.80 -7.37
CA ARG A 67 -7.93 14.86 -8.09
C ARG A 67 -7.09 13.82 -8.84
N THR A 68 -6.06 14.24 -9.56
CA THR A 68 -5.14 13.34 -10.25
C THR A 68 -4.48 12.36 -9.27
N ARG A 69 -4.01 12.84 -8.10
CA ARG A 69 -3.48 11.97 -7.05
C ARG A 69 -4.50 10.95 -6.57
N ASN A 70 -5.72 11.37 -6.24
CA ASN A 70 -6.72 10.46 -5.70
C ASN A 70 -7.09 9.37 -6.72
N SER A 71 -7.21 9.74 -8.00
CA SER A 71 -7.39 8.76 -9.08
C SER A 71 -6.19 7.82 -9.21
N ALA A 72 -4.96 8.33 -9.12
CA ALA A 72 -3.75 7.51 -9.17
C ALA A 72 -3.67 6.55 -7.97
N ALA A 73 -3.97 7.02 -6.76
CA ALA A 73 -4.01 6.19 -5.56
C ALA A 73 -5.02 5.06 -5.70
N LEU A 74 -6.22 5.34 -6.22
CA LEU A 74 -7.24 4.33 -6.49
C LEU A 74 -6.76 3.30 -7.54
N ALA A 75 -6.13 3.78 -8.62
CA ALA A 75 -5.55 2.93 -9.65
C ALA A 75 -4.41 2.02 -9.11
N CYS A 76 -3.67 2.49 -8.10
CA CYS A 76 -2.58 1.75 -7.45
C CYS A 76 -3.06 0.62 -6.52
N ILE A 77 -4.33 0.61 -6.08
CA ILE A 77 -4.82 -0.42 -5.14
C ILE A 77 -4.69 -1.83 -5.72
N LEU A 78 -5.17 -2.05 -6.95
CA LEU A 78 -5.14 -3.37 -7.57
C LEU A 78 -3.70 -3.88 -7.82
N PRO A 79 -2.80 -3.11 -8.47
CA PRO A 79 -1.40 -3.50 -8.61
C PRO A 79 -0.72 -3.81 -7.27
N PHE A 80 -0.96 -3.00 -6.24
CA PHE A 80 -0.42 -3.25 -4.91
C PHE A 80 -0.90 -4.59 -4.35
N CYS A 81 -2.20 -4.89 -4.42
CA CYS A 81 -2.76 -6.15 -3.92
C CYS A 81 -2.21 -7.37 -4.66
N LEU A 82 -2.01 -7.28 -5.97
CA LEU A 82 -1.43 -8.36 -6.78
C LEU A 82 0.03 -8.64 -6.38
N VAL A 83 0.84 -7.60 -6.21
CA VAL A 83 2.24 -7.76 -5.77
C VAL A 83 2.28 -8.32 -4.34
N ALA A 84 1.46 -7.76 -3.44
CA ALA A 84 1.39 -8.21 -2.06
C ALA A 84 0.98 -9.68 -1.93
N ASP A 85 0.00 -10.12 -2.72
CA ASP A 85 -0.46 -11.51 -2.71
C ASP A 85 0.56 -12.47 -3.35
N ARG A 86 1.16 -12.10 -4.49
CA ARG A 86 2.16 -12.93 -5.21
C ARG A 86 3.40 -13.24 -4.36
N PHE A 87 3.91 -12.25 -3.63
CA PHE A 87 5.09 -12.43 -2.77
C PHE A 87 4.72 -12.76 -1.32
N GLY A 88 3.42 -12.91 -1.02
CA GLY A 88 2.92 -13.28 0.29
C GLY A 88 3.28 -12.26 1.38
N LEU A 89 3.23 -10.97 1.08
CA LEU A 89 3.53 -9.91 2.05
C LEU A 89 2.58 -9.94 3.25
N LEU A 90 1.33 -10.36 3.03
CA LEU A 90 0.32 -10.56 4.04
C LEU A 90 -0.26 -11.98 3.90
N ARG A 91 0.15 -12.88 4.79
CA ARG A 91 -0.30 -14.28 4.83
C ARG A 91 -0.60 -14.69 6.29
N PRO A 92 -1.71 -14.19 6.86
CA PRO A 92 -2.18 -14.62 8.18
C PRO A 92 -2.54 -16.13 8.18
N GLU A 93 -2.68 -16.75 9.35
CA GLU A 93 -2.96 -18.19 9.44
C GLU A 93 -4.29 -18.56 8.75
N ILE A 94 -5.29 -17.68 8.81
CA ILE A 94 -6.59 -17.83 8.16
C ILE A 94 -6.49 -17.96 6.63
N TRP A 95 -5.38 -17.51 6.00
CA TRP A 95 -5.18 -17.70 4.56
C TRP A 95 -5.02 -19.16 4.16
N SER A 96 -4.69 -20.05 5.10
CA SER A 96 -4.72 -21.50 4.86
C SER A 96 -6.12 -22.03 4.51
N THR A 97 -7.17 -21.31 4.90
CA THR A 97 -8.57 -21.67 4.63
C THR A 97 -9.13 -21.01 3.36
N VAL A 98 -8.42 -20.01 2.81
CA VAL A 98 -8.83 -19.28 1.62
C VAL A 98 -8.37 -20.03 0.38
N PRO A 99 -9.27 -20.40 -0.56
CA PRO A 99 -8.85 -21.02 -1.81
C PRO A 99 -7.90 -20.10 -2.60
N ALA A 100 -6.94 -20.68 -3.32
CA ALA A 100 -5.92 -19.91 -4.06
C ALA A 100 -6.52 -18.90 -5.06
N GLU A 101 -7.70 -19.20 -5.61
CA GLU A 101 -8.47 -18.31 -6.50
C GLU A 101 -8.92 -17.00 -5.85
N TRP A 102 -9.13 -17.02 -4.53
CA TRP A 102 -9.65 -15.89 -3.76
C TRP A 102 -8.56 -15.13 -3.00
N SER A 103 -7.29 -15.52 -3.11
CA SER A 103 -6.20 -14.93 -2.32
C SER A 103 -5.99 -13.44 -2.59
N VAL A 104 -6.05 -13.02 -3.86
CA VAL A 104 -5.97 -11.60 -4.24
C VAL A 104 -7.17 -10.82 -3.72
N ALA A 105 -8.38 -11.39 -3.82
CA ALA A 105 -9.60 -10.77 -3.33
C ALA A 105 -9.58 -10.62 -1.79
N ALA A 106 -9.08 -11.63 -1.07
CA ALA A 106 -8.89 -11.57 0.36
C ALA A 106 -7.86 -10.49 0.74
N THR A 107 -6.77 -10.37 -0.02
CA THR A 107 -5.74 -9.33 0.19
C THR A 107 -6.33 -7.92 -0.02
N ALA A 108 -7.12 -7.76 -1.08
CA ALA A 108 -7.86 -6.53 -1.35
C ALA A 108 -8.90 -6.23 -0.24
N GLY A 109 -9.55 -7.26 0.31
CA GLY A 109 -10.47 -7.15 1.44
C GLY A 109 -9.79 -6.62 2.69
N VAL A 110 -8.59 -7.10 3.03
CA VAL A 110 -7.83 -6.59 4.16
C VAL A 110 -7.35 -5.15 3.92
N MET A 111 -6.90 -4.85 2.69
CA MET A 111 -6.57 -3.47 2.31
C MET A 111 -7.78 -2.54 2.47
N LEU A 112 -8.97 -2.97 2.04
CA LEU A 112 -10.20 -2.21 2.20
C LEU A 112 -10.56 -2.03 3.69
N ALA A 113 -10.47 -3.08 4.50
CA ALA A 113 -10.70 -3.00 5.95
C ALA A 113 -9.73 -2.02 6.63
N TYR A 114 -8.45 -2.04 6.25
CA TYR A 114 -7.45 -1.07 6.71
C TYR A 114 -7.84 0.37 6.33
N LEU A 115 -8.25 0.61 5.07
CA LEU A 115 -8.67 1.93 4.61
C LEU A 115 -9.95 2.43 5.32
N LEU A 116 -10.89 1.53 5.61
CA LEU A 116 -12.09 1.84 6.38
C LEU A 116 -11.75 2.20 7.83
N LEU A 117 -10.89 1.41 8.49
CA LEU A 117 -10.46 1.73 9.85
C LEU A 117 -9.74 3.08 9.89
N ARG A 118 -8.87 3.35 8.92
CA ARG A 118 -8.17 4.63 8.79
C ARG A 118 -9.15 5.79 8.55
N SER A 119 -10.19 5.61 7.74
CA SER A 119 -11.20 6.65 7.50
C SER A 119 -12.06 6.90 8.74
N MET A 120 -12.40 5.86 9.51
CA MET A 120 -13.06 6.00 10.81
C MET A 120 -12.20 6.77 11.82
N CYS A 121 -10.90 6.46 11.90
CA CYS A 121 -9.97 7.19 12.77
C CYS A 121 -9.86 8.66 12.36
N ALA A 122 -9.75 8.94 11.06
CA ALA A 122 -9.73 10.29 10.52
C ALA A 122 -11.03 11.06 10.83
N ALA A 123 -12.19 10.40 10.78
CA ALA A 123 -13.47 11.03 11.10
C ALA A 123 -13.66 11.28 12.62
N ALA A 124 -13.11 10.41 13.47
CA ALA A 124 -13.22 10.51 14.92
C ALA A 124 -12.28 11.57 15.51
N ILE A 125 -11.11 11.79 14.89
CA ILE A 125 -10.08 12.68 15.39
C ILE A 125 -10.21 14.06 14.72
N ARG A 126 -10.59 15.08 15.50
CA ARG A 126 -10.63 16.46 15.03
C ARG A 126 -9.32 17.19 15.32
N LEU A 127 -8.88 18.04 14.40
CA LEU A 127 -7.64 18.83 14.51
C LEU A 127 -7.96 20.34 14.65
N PRO A 128 -8.43 20.82 15.82
CA PRO A 128 -9.10 22.13 15.97
C PRO A 128 -8.21 23.35 15.74
N ARG A 129 -6.88 23.21 15.73
CA ARG A 129 -5.92 24.33 15.59
C ARG A 129 -5.24 24.36 14.23
N MET A 130 -5.67 23.53 13.29
CA MET A 130 -5.13 23.47 11.94
C MET A 130 -6.06 24.18 10.96
N ASP A 131 -5.47 24.82 9.96
CA ASP A 131 -6.21 25.29 8.80
C ASP A 131 -6.65 24.08 7.94
N SER A 132 -7.71 24.27 7.15
CA SER A 132 -8.33 23.19 6.37
C SER A 132 -7.38 22.55 5.36
N LEU A 133 -6.37 23.27 4.85
CA LEU A 133 -5.42 22.74 3.88
C LEU A 133 -4.37 21.86 4.57
N SER A 134 -3.82 22.30 5.69
CA SER A 134 -2.91 21.46 6.49
C SER A 134 -3.63 20.22 7.03
N GLU A 135 -4.88 20.36 7.47
CA GLU A 135 -5.70 19.23 7.92
C GLU A 135 -5.93 18.22 6.78
N ALA A 136 -6.33 18.70 5.59
CA ALA A 136 -6.44 17.86 4.41
C ALA A 136 -5.10 17.19 4.05
N ALA A 137 -3.99 17.91 4.18
CA ALA A 137 -2.66 17.39 3.92
C ALA A 137 -2.29 16.26 4.88
N VAL A 138 -2.61 16.36 6.18
CA VAL A 138 -2.38 15.28 7.16
C VAL A 138 -3.13 14.01 6.77
N HIS A 139 -4.42 14.12 6.46
CA HIS A 139 -5.23 12.94 6.11
C HIS A 139 -4.84 12.33 4.77
N ARG A 140 -4.36 13.14 3.82
CA ARG A 140 -4.07 12.68 2.45
C ARG A 140 -2.60 12.42 2.17
N ALA A 141 -1.68 12.83 3.05
CA ALA A 141 -0.25 12.64 2.89
C ALA A 141 0.14 11.17 2.64
N PRO A 142 -0.41 10.17 3.35
CA PRO A 142 -0.05 8.77 3.12
C PRO A 142 -0.39 8.26 1.72
N TRP A 143 -1.36 8.86 1.01
CA TRP A 143 -1.63 8.49 -0.38
C TRP A 143 -0.48 8.85 -1.32
N ASN A 144 0.28 9.92 -1.03
CA ASN A 144 1.47 10.27 -1.81
C ASN A 144 2.51 9.14 -1.73
N TYR A 145 2.76 8.64 -0.52
CA TYR A 145 3.73 7.58 -0.26
C TYR A 145 3.23 6.21 -0.72
N PHE A 146 1.92 5.96 -0.66
CA PHE A 146 1.31 4.74 -1.20
C PHE A 146 1.47 4.62 -2.72
N ILE A 147 1.29 5.72 -3.46
CA ILE A 147 1.53 5.74 -4.91
C ILE A 147 2.99 5.43 -5.21
N LEU A 148 3.92 6.13 -4.53
CA LEU A 148 5.35 5.91 -4.69
C LEU A 148 5.75 4.47 -4.33
N LEU A 149 5.18 3.92 -3.25
CA LEU A 149 5.41 2.55 -2.81
C LEU A 149 4.97 1.57 -3.89
N THR A 150 3.78 1.76 -4.44
CA THR A 150 3.24 0.86 -5.46
C THR A 150 4.10 0.87 -6.73
N ILE A 151 4.55 2.04 -7.18
CA ILE A 151 5.46 2.15 -8.34
C ILE A 151 6.78 1.44 -8.05
N LEU A 152 7.35 1.66 -6.88
CA LEU A 152 8.62 1.06 -6.47
C LEU A 152 8.49 -0.48 -6.40
N MET A 153 7.45 -0.97 -5.73
CA MET A 153 7.18 -2.40 -5.61
C MET A 153 6.93 -3.07 -6.98
N LEU A 154 6.27 -2.39 -7.92
CA LEU A 154 6.10 -2.89 -9.28
C LEU A 154 7.45 -2.99 -10.02
N ALA A 155 8.30 -1.99 -9.88
CA ALA A 155 9.65 -2.02 -10.44
C ALA A 155 10.47 -3.18 -9.84
N THR A 156 10.42 -3.35 -8.52
CA THR A 156 11.13 -4.41 -7.79
C THR A 156 10.62 -5.80 -8.17
N ALA A 157 9.29 -5.98 -8.23
CA ALA A 157 8.65 -7.22 -8.66
C ALA A 157 8.94 -7.59 -10.12
N GLY A 158 9.22 -6.60 -10.97
CA GLY A 158 9.62 -6.82 -12.37
C GLY A 158 11.12 -7.09 -12.53
N ILE A 159 11.97 -6.27 -11.92
CA ILE A 159 13.42 -6.25 -12.14
C ILE A 159 14.12 -7.40 -11.41
N LEU A 160 13.84 -7.62 -10.12
CA LEU A 160 14.59 -8.61 -9.33
C LEU A 160 14.37 -10.05 -9.85
N PRO A 161 13.14 -10.53 -10.07
CA PRO A 161 12.94 -11.86 -10.64
C PRO A 161 13.50 -11.99 -12.06
N ALA A 162 13.45 -10.94 -12.88
CA ALA A 162 14.05 -10.94 -14.22
C ALA A 162 15.58 -11.02 -14.19
N ALA A 163 16.21 -10.52 -13.11
CA ALA A 163 17.63 -10.66 -12.84
C ALA A 163 18.01 -12.01 -12.20
N GLY A 164 17.05 -12.91 -11.99
CA GLY A 164 17.28 -14.23 -11.38
C GLY A 164 17.34 -14.23 -9.84
N ALA A 165 16.86 -13.16 -9.18
CA ALA A 165 16.77 -13.13 -7.73
C ALA A 165 15.71 -14.13 -7.22
N ASP A 166 16.00 -14.75 -6.07
CA ASP A 166 15.05 -15.63 -5.38
C ASP A 166 13.80 -14.87 -4.87
N ASP A 167 12.67 -15.56 -4.80
CA ASP A 167 11.40 -15.02 -4.31
C ASP A 167 11.53 -14.55 -2.85
N ARG A 168 12.39 -15.21 -2.04
CA ARG A 168 12.68 -14.79 -0.65
C ARG A 168 13.38 -13.44 -0.59
N LEU A 169 14.38 -13.22 -1.45
CA LEU A 169 15.11 -11.96 -1.51
C LEU A 169 14.18 -10.84 -2.00
N THR A 170 13.39 -11.11 -3.04
CA THR A 170 12.40 -10.15 -3.56
C THR A 170 11.38 -9.76 -2.49
N ARG A 171 10.86 -10.75 -1.74
CA ARG A 171 9.93 -10.50 -0.62
C ARG A 171 10.56 -9.64 0.48
N LEU A 172 11.83 -9.90 0.85
CA LEU A 172 12.54 -9.09 1.84
C LEU A 172 12.68 -7.64 1.38
N VAL A 173 13.07 -7.41 0.13
CA VAL A 173 13.19 -6.05 -0.43
C VAL A 173 11.84 -5.34 -0.41
N LEU A 174 10.76 -6.00 -0.82
CA LEU A 174 9.41 -5.42 -0.78
C LEU A 174 8.97 -5.04 0.64
N TYR A 175 9.31 -5.84 1.67
CA TYR A 175 9.06 -5.46 3.07
C TYR A 175 9.85 -4.22 3.48
N VAL A 176 11.12 -4.14 3.09
CA VAL A 176 11.98 -2.98 3.39
C VAL A 176 11.44 -1.73 2.71
N GLU A 177 11.02 -1.81 1.44
CA GLU A 177 10.39 -0.70 0.72
C GLU A 177 9.11 -0.20 1.41
N ALA A 178 8.23 -1.14 1.78
CA ALA A 178 6.99 -0.83 2.50
C ALA A 178 7.27 -0.15 3.84
N ALA A 179 8.21 -0.69 4.63
CA ALA A 179 8.60 -0.12 5.91
C ALA A 179 9.20 1.28 5.77
N LEU A 180 10.12 1.49 4.82
CA LEU A 180 10.76 2.78 4.60
C LEU A 180 9.76 3.86 4.17
N LEU A 181 8.88 3.58 3.21
CA LEU A 181 7.91 4.57 2.77
C LEU A 181 6.81 4.81 3.79
N TYR A 182 6.44 3.80 4.59
CA TYR A 182 5.54 3.98 5.73
C TYR A 182 6.17 4.86 6.81
N LEU A 183 7.42 4.60 7.23
CA LEU A 183 8.12 5.43 8.21
C LEU A 183 8.28 6.87 7.72
N LEU A 184 8.58 7.06 6.43
CA LEU A 184 8.66 8.38 5.85
C LEU A 184 7.30 9.10 5.85
N SER A 185 6.22 8.40 5.54
CA SER A 185 4.87 8.98 5.60
C SER A 185 4.50 9.40 7.03
N LEU A 186 4.86 8.60 8.04
CA LEU A 186 4.70 8.93 9.45
C LEU A 186 5.49 10.18 9.84
N VAL A 187 6.79 10.22 9.52
CA VAL A 187 7.65 11.37 9.82
C VAL A 187 7.09 12.64 9.17
N ARG A 188 6.63 12.55 7.94
CA ARG A 188 6.14 13.70 7.16
C ARG A 188 4.80 14.21 7.71
N THR A 189 3.90 13.30 8.05
CA THR A 189 2.64 13.63 8.72
C THR A 189 2.90 14.25 10.10
N GLY A 190 3.86 13.71 10.85
CA GLY A 190 4.30 14.22 12.15
C GLY A 190 4.88 15.62 12.07
N GLN A 191 5.68 15.90 11.04
CA GLN A 191 6.21 17.25 10.80
C GLN A 191 5.11 18.27 10.46
N ILE A 192 4.03 17.87 9.78
CA ILE A 192 2.87 18.76 9.54
C ILE A 192 2.19 19.07 10.87
N LEU A 193 1.88 18.04 11.67
CA LEU A 193 1.23 18.18 12.98
C LEU A 193 2.05 19.01 13.98
N ALA A 194 3.37 18.80 14.01
CA ALA A 194 4.29 19.55 14.87
C ALA A 194 4.35 21.05 14.54
N GLY A 195 3.88 21.45 13.35
CA GLY A 195 3.73 22.87 12.99
C GLY A 195 2.61 23.59 13.75
N SER A 196 1.64 22.84 14.29
CA SER A 196 0.45 23.40 14.95
C SER A 196 0.24 22.92 16.39
N PHE A 197 0.92 21.86 16.81
CA PHE A 197 0.71 21.21 18.10
C PHE A 197 2.02 20.98 18.87
N SER A 198 1.89 20.75 20.18
CA SER A 198 3.01 20.33 21.04
C SER A 198 3.53 18.94 20.64
N GLY A 199 4.74 18.58 21.06
CA GLY A 199 5.33 17.27 20.77
C GLY A 199 4.46 16.10 21.25
N LEU A 200 3.94 16.16 22.47
CA LEU A 200 3.08 15.11 23.02
C LEU A 200 1.75 14.99 22.25
N SER A 201 1.11 16.12 21.94
CA SER A 201 -0.12 16.12 21.14
C SER A 201 0.12 15.56 19.73
N THR A 202 1.25 15.89 19.12
CA THR A 202 1.65 15.37 17.81
C THR A 202 1.76 13.84 17.82
N ILE A 203 2.40 13.27 18.85
CA ILE A 203 2.51 11.82 19.03
C ILE A 203 1.13 11.20 19.19
N LEU A 204 0.26 11.77 20.05
CA LEU A 204 -1.10 11.24 20.25
C LEU A 204 -1.92 11.24 18.96
N TYR A 205 -1.85 12.30 18.16
CA TYR A 205 -2.54 12.36 16.87
C TYR A 205 -1.97 11.38 15.85
N LEU A 206 -0.65 11.23 15.76
CA LEU A 206 -0.01 10.20 14.93
C LEU A 206 -0.44 8.80 15.35
N CYS A 207 -0.53 8.54 16.66
CA CYS A 207 -0.99 7.27 17.20
C CYS A 207 -2.40 6.95 16.73
N GLY A 208 -3.32 7.90 16.86
CA GLY A 208 -4.70 7.69 16.47
C GLY A 208 -4.91 7.60 14.95
N LEU A 209 -4.19 8.41 14.17
CA LEU A 209 -4.43 8.51 12.72
C LEU A 209 -3.75 7.39 11.91
N GLU A 210 -2.52 7.01 12.27
CA GLU A 210 -1.71 6.12 11.43
C GLU A 210 -1.23 4.87 12.18
N LEU A 211 -0.79 4.98 13.45
CA LEU A 211 -0.28 3.79 14.16
C LEU A 211 -1.40 2.83 14.56
N LEU A 212 -2.58 3.30 14.96
CA LEU A 212 -3.68 2.43 15.37
C LEU A 212 -4.20 1.56 14.20
N PRO A 213 -4.49 2.11 13.00
CA PRO A 213 -4.85 1.29 11.85
C PRO A 213 -3.76 0.29 11.45
N THR A 214 -2.48 0.70 11.49
CA THR A 214 -1.36 -0.18 11.14
C THR A 214 -1.13 -1.26 12.21
N ALA A 215 -1.30 -0.95 13.48
CA ALA A 215 -1.21 -1.93 14.57
C ALA A 215 -2.33 -2.97 14.47
N ALA A 216 -3.55 -2.57 14.09
CA ALA A 216 -4.64 -3.51 13.83
C ALA A 216 -4.32 -4.42 12.63
N LEU A 217 -3.74 -3.88 11.56
CA LEU A 217 -3.28 -4.68 10.41
C LEU A 217 -2.17 -5.66 10.80
N ALA A 218 -1.19 -5.23 11.60
CA ALA A 218 -0.13 -6.09 12.09
C ALA A 218 -0.65 -7.18 13.03
N ALA A 219 -1.62 -6.85 13.90
CA ALA A 219 -2.28 -7.82 14.76
C ALA A 219 -3.04 -8.87 13.93
N CYS A 220 -3.73 -8.45 12.87
CA CYS A 220 -4.35 -9.37 11.91
C CYS A 220 -3.31 -10.28 11.25
N ALA A 221 -2.15 -9.75 10.85
CA ALA A 221 -1.11 -10.55 10.20
C ALA A 221 -0.43 -11.58 11.13
N ILE A 222 -0.43 -11.35 12.45
CA ILE A 222 0.29 -12.15 13.44
C ILE A 222 -0.64 -13.13 14.17
N PHE A 223 -1.87 -12.71 14.49
CA PHE A 223 -2.76 -13.44 15.39
C PHE A 223 -4.00 -14.05 14.72
N LEU A 224 -4.27 -13.66 13.47
CA LEU A 224 -5.32 -14.25 12.65
C LEU A 224 -4.67 -15.03 11.50
#